data_AF-A0A8S1JBQ2-F1
#
_entry.id   AF-A0A8S1JBQ2-F1
#
_cell.length_a   1.000
_cell.length_b   1.000
_cell.length_c   1.000
_cell.angle_alpha   90.00
_cell.angle_beta   90.00
_cell.angle_gamma   90.00
#
_symmetry.space_group_name_H-M   'P 1'
#
loop_
_entity.id
_entity.type
_entity.pdbx_description
1 polymer ?
#
loop_
_entity_poly.entity_id
_entity_poly.type
_entity_poly.pdbx_seq_one_letter_code
_entity_poly.pdbx_strand_id
1 'polypeptide(L)'
;MLWRAASREAALVAQSRVAAPGFRPSPGGLAALHNGWVQGRVNTTGRRDESQLHPNGLTTCIHCQASADVVDSVPTQAGTSTQGRIVSILRERGLVESITNEELESVAANEQLSVYCGFDPTADSLHLGNLLGFVVLSWFQRCGHQPIALIGGATGRVGDPSGKSAERPMMSEEQIQKNCEGIASLIKRILGRSTVGNGSALRILNNLDWFGGMQFLEFLRDVGKFARVGVMLAKDSVKTRLASEEGISFTEFTYQLLQGYDFFHLCRTEGVKVEIGGSDQWGNITAGTDLTRKLWKPEYGDAPVVFGLTFPLLLDSEGRKFGKSEGGAVWLSADKLSPYKFYQHLFATTDADVFRFLRMLTFLPLEEIAALEEAMKGTPESGYLPNTAQRRLAEEVTEFVHGKEGLLQAQRATMVR
;
A
#
# COMPACT_ATOMS: atom_id res chain seq x y z
N MET A 1 -49.57 -36.38 24.51
CA MET A 1 -50.85 -35.69 24.76
C MET A 1 -50.65 -34.20 24.50
N LEU A 2 -51.43 -33.65 23.56
CA LEU A 2 -51.63 -32.22 23.20
C LEU A 2 -50.43 -31.55 22.49
N TRP A 3 -50.49 -31.05 21.26
CA TRP A 3 -51.62 -30.71 20.38
C TRP A 3 -51.17 -30.82 18.90
N ARG A 4 -51.91 -31.59 18.08
CA ARG A 4 -52.01 -31.44 16.62
C ARG A 4 -53.32 -30.72 16.37
N ALA A 5 -53.32 -29.62 15.61
CA ALA A 5 -54.37 -29.22 14.65
C ALA A 5 -54.27 -27.72 14.32
N ALA A 6 -53.86 -27.40 13.08
CA ALA A 6 -54.48 -26.37 12.25
C ALA A 6 -53.88 -26.49 10.84
N SER A 7 -54.59 -27.24 10.00
CA SER A 7 -54.35 -27.38 8.57
C SER A 7 -55.26 -26.40 7.82
N ARG A 8 -54.73 -25.83 6.73
CA ARG A 8 -55.41 -25.52 5.46
C ARG A 8 -56.50 -24.43 5.42
N GLU A 9 -56.19 -23.36 4.71
CA GLU A 9 -56.97 -22.63 3.67
C GLU A 9 -56.10 -21.40 3.30
N ALA A 10 -55.82 -20.98 2.05
CA ALA A 10 -56.46 -21.20 0.77
C ALA A 10 -55.43 -21.10 -0.39
N ALA A 11 -55.69 -21.84 -1.46
CA ALA A 11 -55.10 -21.69 -2.79
C ALA A 11 -56.20 -21.18 -3.76
N LEU A 12 -55.78 -20.69 -4.95
CA LEU A 12 -56.54 -20.09 -6.08
C LEU A 12 -56.63 -18.56 -5.98
N VAL A 13 -56.14 -17.76 -6.95
CA VAL A 13 -56.57 -17.64 -8.37
C VAL A 13 -55.39 -17.15 -9.25
N ALA A 14 -54.94 -17.95 -10.23
CA ALA A 14 -55.05 -17.77 -11.70
C ALA A 14 -54.46 -16.45 -12.29
N GLN A 15 -53.34 -16.54 -13.03
CA GLN A 15 -53.24 -16.57 -14.50
C GLN A 15 -53.75 -15.30 -15.23
N SER A 16 -52.83 -14.57 -15.87
CA SER A 16 -53.06 -14.06 -17.23
C SER A 16 -51.75 -14.02 -18.02
N ARG A 17 -51.81 -14.60 -19.22
CA ARG A 17 -50.84 -14.60 -20.31
C ARG A 17 -51.13 -13.40 -21.22
N VAL A 18 -50.11 -12.76 -21.79
CA VAL A 18 -50.07 -12.20 -23.17
C VAL A 18 -48.57 -12.10 -23.55
N ALA A 19 -48.01 -13.05 -24.30
CA ALA A 19 -47.89 -13.09 -25.77
C ALA A 19 -46.97 -12.01 -26.39
N ALA A 20 -45.88 -12.51 -27.00
CA ALA A 20 -44.92 -11.79 -27.84
C ALA A 20 -45.52 -11.41 -29.21
N PRO A 21 -44.79 -10.58 -29.97
CA PRO A 21 -44.29 -11.03 -31.27
C PRO A 21 -42.77 -10.79 -31.35
N GLY A 22 -41.93 -11.63 -31.93
CA GLY A 22 -42.13 -12.44 -33.13
C GLY A 22 -41.58 -11.69 -34.35
N PHE A 23 -40.26 -11.65 -34.52
CA PHE A 23 -39.64 -11.49 -35.84
C PHE A 23 -38.24 -12.11 -35.87
N ARG A 24 -38.05 -13.07 -36.77
CA ARG A 24 -36.78 -13.71 -37.14
C ARG A 24 -36.60 -13.60 -38.67
N PRO A 25 -35.42 -13.93 -39.21
CA PRO A 25 -34.66 -13.07 -40.12
C PRO A 25 -34.89 -13.40 -41.60
N SER A 26 -34.35 -12.58 -42.51
CA SER A 26 -34.10 -12.96 -43.90
C SER A 26 -32.97 -12.14 -44.54
N PRO A 27 -32.32 -12.67 -45.60
CA PRO A 27 -30.90 -12.44 -45.89
C PRO A 27 -30.65 -11.66 -47.21
N GLY A 28 -29.38 -11.27 -47.42
CA GLY A 28 -28.76 -11.28 -48.75
C GLY A 28 -28.37 -9.93 -49.36
N GLY A 29 -27.21 -9.94 -50.04
CA GLY A 29 -26.85 -9.03 -51.13
C GLY A 29 -25.69 -8.08 -50.80
N LEU A 30 -24.42 -8.45 -50.99
CA LEU A 30 -23.62 -8.32 -52.22
C LEU A 30 -23.31 -6.89 -52.68
N ALA A 31 -21.99 -6.65 -52.78
CA ALA A 31 -21.30 -5.77 -53.74
C ALA A 31 -21.55 -4.25 -53.61
N ALA A 32 -20.64 -3.35 -53.96
CA ALA A 32 -19.21 -3.32 -54.21
C ALA A 32 -18.89 -1.83 -54.47
N LEU A 33 -17.60 -1.51 -54.57
CA LEU A 33 -17.04 -0.40 -55.35
C LEU A 33 -16.97 1.02 -54.75
N HIS A 34 -15.70 1.43 -54.66
CA HIS A 34 -15.09 2.62 -55.28
C HIS A 34 -14.78 3.87 -54.44
N ASN A 35 -13.47 4.19 -54.53
CA ASN A 35 -12.81 5.50 -54.48
C ASN A 35 -12.65 6.13 -53.08
N GLY A 36 -11.46 6.28 -52.52
CA GLY A 36 -10.16 6.57 -53.13
C GLY A 36 -9.94 8.08 -53.14
N TRP A 37 -9.24 8.61 -52.13
CA TRP A 37 -8.56 9.90 -52.21
C TRP A 37 -7.26 9.84 -51.39
N VAL A 38 -6.17 9.64 -52.13
CA VAL A 38 -4.80 10.00 -51.75
C VAL A 38 -4.61 11.47 -52.12
N GLN A 39 -4.05 12.27 -51.21
CA GLN A 39 -3.26 13.43 -51.61
C GLN A 39 -2.00 13.50 -50.75
N GLY A 40 -0.87 13.17 -51.40
CA GLY A 40 0.44 13.64 -50.99
C GLY A 40 0.68 15.05 -51.50
N ARG A 41 1.54 15.79 -50.80
CA ARG A 41 2.38 16.82 -51.41
C ARG A 41 3.82 16.56 -51.02
N VAL A 42 4.61 16.34 -52.07
CA VAL A 42 6.05 16.52 -52.12
C VAL A 42 6.30 18.03 -52.31
N ASN A 43 7.34 18.56 -51.66
CA ASN A 43 8.25 19.45 -52.37
C ASN A 43 9.67 19.38 -51.81
N THR A 44 10.58 19.29 -52.77
CA THR A 44 12.02 19.05 -52.72
C THR A 44 12.82 20.34 -52.67
N THR A 45 13.97 20.31 -51.98
CA THR A 45 15.29 20.88 -52.35
C THR A 45 16.25 20.49 -51.22
N GLY A 46 17.40 19.82 -51.35
CA GLY A 46 18.28 19.62 -52.49
C GLY A 46 19.67 20.18 -52.16
N ARG A 47 20.56 19.38 -51.54
CA ARG A 47 22.02 19.46 -51.75
C ARG A 47 22.71 18.18 -51.24
N ARG A 48 23.40 17.51 -52.16
CA ARG A 48 24.36 16.44 -51.90
C ARG A 48 25.73 17.09 -51.63
N ASP A 49 26.56 16.42 -50.84
CA ASP A 49 27.97 16.24 -51.18
C ASP A 49 28.51 14.96 -50.51
N GLU A 50 29.30 14.22 -51.27
CA GLU A 50 29.82 12.89 -51.00
C GLU A 50 31.23 12.94 -50.37
N SER A 51 31.50 11.99 -49.47
CA SER A 51 32.77 11.26 -49.25
C SER A 51 34.01 11.98 -48.68
N GLN A 52 34.58 11.44 -47.59
CA GLN A 52 35.79 10.55 -47.59
C GLN A 52 36.34 10.33 -46.16
N LEU A 53 36.96 9.17 -45.94
CA LEU A 53 37.48 8.64 -44.66
C LEU A 53 39.01 8.80 -44.53
N HIS A 54 39.45 9.23 -43.34
CA HIS A 54 40.74 8.97 -42.59
C HIS A 54 42.10 9.44 -43.18
N PRO A 55 43.22 9.49 -42.40
CA PRO A 55 43.44 9.35 -40.94
C PRO A 55 44.35 10.45 -40.29
N ASN A 56 44.39 10.48 -38.94
CA ASN A 56 45.47 10.96 -38.05
C ASN A 56 46.23 12.26 -38.39
N GLY A 57 45.92 13.33 -37.67
CA GLY A 57 46.76 14.53 -37.60
C GLY A 57 46.51 15.32 -36.31
N LEU A 58 47.31 15.05 -35.29
CA LEU A 58 47.41 15.89 -34.09
C LEU A 58 47.90 17.28 -34.49
N THR A 59 47.22 18.33 -34.03
CA THR A 59 47.81 19.66 -33.92
C THR A 59 47.23 20.35 -32.69
N THR A 60 48.07 20.47 -31.66
CA THR A 60 47.81 21.26 -30.45
C THR A 60 47.94 22.74 -30.78
N CYS A 61 46.96 23.55 -30.36
CA CYS A 61 47.14 24.99 -30.20
C CYS A 61 46.75 25.40 -28.77
N ILE A 62 47.59 26.23 -28.20
CA ILE A 62 47.66 26.65 -26.80
C ILE A 62 46.78 27.90 -26.62
N HIS A 63 46.05 27.93 -25.50
CA HIS A 63 45.31 29.05 -24.88
C HIS A 63 43.80 29.24 -25.18
N CYS A 64 43.09 29.48 -24.06
CA CYS A 64 41.70 29.93 -23.86
C CYS A 64 40.60 28.86 -23.71
N GLN A 65 40.60 28.27 -22.52
CA GLN A 65 39.51 28.09 -21.55
C GLN A 65 38.02 28.08 -22.00
N ALA A 66 37.37 27.00 -21.54
CA ALA A 66 36.03 26.89 -20.95
C ALA A 66 34.82 26.70 -21.88
N SER A 67 34.46 25.42 -22.09
CA SER A 67 33.10 24.92 -22.30
C SER A 67 33.10 23.48 -21.79
N ALA A 68 32.31 23.18 -20.77
CA ALA A 68 31.05 22.43 -20.88
C ALA A 68 31.26 20.91 -20.74
N ASP A 69 30.31 20.30 -20.03
CA ASP A 69 30.06 18.86 -19.89
C ASP A 69 31.03 18.06 -19.01
N VAL A 70 30.81 18.15 -17.69
CA VAL A 70 31.05 17.01 -16.79
C VAL A 70 29.70 16.43 -16.44
N VAL A 71 29.30 15.41 -17.22
CA VAL A 71 28.25 14.49 -16.84
C VAL A 71 28.85 13.63 -15.73
N ASP A 72 28.46 13.89 -14.48
CA ASP A 72 28.91 13.09 -13.34
C ASP A 72 28.36 11.66 -13.50
N SER A 73 29.21 10.77 -13.99
CA SER A 73 28.99 9.33 -13.97
C SER A 73 29.08 8.84 -12.53
N VAL A 74 27.92 8.68 -11.89
CA VAL A 74 27.80 7.96 -10.62
C VAL A 74 28.36 6.54 -10.82
N PRO A 75 29.31 6.08 -9.99
CA PRO A 75 29.78 4.70 -10.08
C PRO A 75 28.63 3.76 -9.71
N THR A 76 28.13 3.02 -10.70
CA THR A 76 27.19 1.93 -10.47
C THR A 76 27.95 0.82 -9.77
N GLN A 77 27.84 0.73 -8.44
CA GLN A 77 28.39 -0.40 -7.70
C GLN A 77 27.66 -1.69 -8.12
N ALA A 78 28.46 -2.73 -8.28
CA ALA A 78 28.09 -4.04 -8.80
C ALA A 78 26.90 -4.67 -8.06
N GLY A 79 26.01 -5.28 -8.83
CA GLY A 79 24.77 -5.91 -8.37
C GLY A 79 25.01 -7.01 -7.35
N THR A 80 24.78 -6.69 -6.08
CA THR A 80 24.24 -7.64 -5.11
C THR A 80 22.73 -7.68 -5.33
N SER A 81 22.17 -8.86 -5.54
CA SER A 81 20.71 -9.04 -5.61
C SER A 81 20.07 -8.49 -4.33
N THR A 82 19.44 -7.33 -4.41
CA THR A 82 18.68 -6.72 -3.30
C THR A 82 17.42 -7.54 -2.98
N GLN A 83 17.04 -8.47 -3.86
CA GLN A 83 15.83 -9.27 -3.74
C GLN A 83 15.81 -10.16 -2.49
N GLY A 84 16.97 -10.65 -2.04
CA GLY A 84 17.05 -11.55 -0.89
C GLY A 84 17.38 -10.93 0.46
N ARG A 85 17.37 -9.60 0.56
CA ARG A 85 17.72 -8.91 1.82
C ARG A 85 16.55 -8.12 2.42
N ILE A 86 15.32 -8.38 2.01
CA ILE A 86 14.18 -7.55 2.41
C ILE A 86 13.98 -7.54 3.93
N VAL A 87 14.03 -8.67 4.63
CA VAL A 87 13.84 -8.69 6.08
C VAL A 87 15.03 -8.04 6.77
N SER A 88 16.25 -8.28 6.29
CA SER A 88 17.46 -7.61 6.79
C SER A 88 17.37 -6.09 6.66
N ILE A 89 16.98 -5.57 5.49
CA ILE A 89 16.79 -4.12 5.24
C ILE A 89 15.74 -3.54 6.20
N LEU A 90 14.61 -4.23 6.37
CA LEU A 90 13.58 -3.78 7.30
C LEU A 90 14.08 -3.79 8.75
N ARG A 91 14.86 -4.80 9.16
CA ARG A 91 15.46 -4.86 10.52
C ARG A 91 16.46 -3.73 10.76
N GLU A 92 17.39 -3.51 9.84
CA GLU A 92 18.39 -2.44 9.92
C GLU A 92 17.73 -1.05 10.02
N ARG A 93 16.50 -0.91 9.52
CA ARG A 93 15.68 0.32 9.58
C ARG A 93 14.72 0.39 10.75
N GLY A 94 14.65 -0.63 11.60
CA GLY A 94 13.70 -0.70 12.70
C GLY A 94 12.23 -0.85 12.24
N LEU A 95 12.01 -1.51 11.10
CA LEU A 95 10.69 -1.74 10.49
C LEU A 95 10.16 -3.17 10.72
N VAL A 96 10.80 -3.93 11.61
CA VAL A 96 10.35 -5.26 12.04
C VAL A 96 10.09 -5.25 13.54
N GLU A 97 8.83 -5.44 13.92
CA GLU A 97 8.40 -5.65 15.30
C GLU A 97 8.24 -7.15 15.60
N SER A 98 7.57 -7.89 14.70
CA SER A 98 7.37 -9.33 14.86
C SER A 98 7.24 -10.01 13.49
N ILE A 99 7.67 -11.27 13.42
CA ILE A 99 7.53 -12.14 12.24
C ILE A 99 7.02 -13.49 12.71
N THR A 100 6.10 -14.10 11.96
CA THR A 100 5.53 -15.40 12.33
C THR A 100 6.51 -16.55 12.18
N ASN A 101 7.44 -16.45 11.23
CA ASN A 101 8.49 -17.43 10.98
C ASN A 101 9.72 -16.76 10.35
N GLU A 102 10.90 -17.02 10.91
CA GLU A 102 12.21 -16.51 10.46
C GLU A 102 12.62 -16.99 9.06
N GLU A 103 12.04 -18.09 8.56
CA GLU A 103 12.25 -18.58 7.20
C GLU A 103 11.82 -17.57 6.12
N LEU A 104 11.07 -16.52 6.46
CA LEU A 104 10.69 -15.47 5.51
C LEU A 104 11.90 -14.89 4.75
N GLU A 105 13.03 -14.68 5.42
CA GLU A 105 14.24 -14.13 4.76
C GLU A 105 14.81 -15.12 3.73
N SER A 106 14.92 -16.40 4.09
CA SER A 106 15.44 -17.41 3.17
C SER A 106 14.51 -17.63 1.98
N VAL A 107 13.19 -17.58 2.19
CA VAL A 107 12.21 -17.67 1.10
C VAL A 107 12.29 -16.45 0.20
N ALA A 108 12.31 -15.23 0.76
CA ALA A 108 12.44 -14.00 -0.01
C ALA A 108 13.72 -13.94 -0.86
N ALA A 109 14.80 -14.59 -0.41
CA ALA A 109 16.05 -14.71 -1.15
C ALA A 109 16.01 -15.64 -2.36
N ASN A 110 15.09 -16.60 -2.39
CA ASN A 110 15.03 -17.62 -3.43
C ASN A 110 13.86 -17.42 -4.40
N GLU A 111 12.83 -16.67 -4.02
CA GLU A 111 11.66 -16.43 -4.87
C GLU A 111 11.10 -15.01 -4.79
N GLN A 112 10.40 -14.61 -5.85
CA GLN A 112 9.60 -13.39 -5.86
C GLN A 112 8.32 -13.60 -5.04
N LEU A 113 8.22 -12.96 -3.88
CA LEU A 113 7.02 -12.96 -3.05
C LEU A 113 5.96 -11.97 -3.52
N SER A 114 4.68 -12.32 -3.31
CA SER A 114 3.57 -11.37 -3.28
C SER A 114 3.24 -11.02 -1.82
N VAL A 115 3.18 -9.72 -1.52
CA VAL A 115 2.95 -9.17 -0.17
C VAL A 115 1.74 -8.24 -0.18
N TYR A 116 0.94 -8.22 0.88
CA TYR A 116 -0.14 -7.25 1.00
C TYR A 116 -0.21 -6.52 2.34
N CYS A 117 -0.74 -5.30 2.29
CA CYS A 117 -1.14 -4.51 3.45
C CYS A 117 -2.61 -4.07 3.29
N GLY A 118 -3.41 -4.24 4.35
CA GLY A 118 -4.81 -3.80 4.39
C GLY A 118 -4.98 -2.34 4.82
N PHE A 119 -5.95 -1.64 4.24
CA PHE A 119 -6.30 -0.26 4.55
C PHE A 119 -7.82 -0.08 4.66
N ASP A 120 -8.30 0.09 5.89
CA ASP A 120 -9.73 0.28 6.17
C ASP A 120 -10.22 1.73 5.90
N PRO A 121 -11.36 1.91 5.23
CA PRO A 121 -11.89 3.19 4.76
C PRO A 121 -12.59 4.02 5.85
N THR A 122 -11.89 4.30 6.95
CA THR A 122 -12.41 5.09 8.08
C THR A 122 -12.56 6.59 7.79
N ALA A 123 -11.87 7.08 6.76
CA ALA A 123 -11.94 8.44 6.26
C ALA A 123 -11.61 8.41 4.76
N ASP A 124 -11.87 9.51 4.07
CA ASP A 124 -11.58 9.69 2.63
C ASP A 124 -10.10 9.93 2.31
N SER A 125 -9.23 9.87 3.32
CA SER A 125 -7.78 9.91 3.19
C SER A 125 -7.15 9.10 4.31
N LEU A 126 -5.93 8.62 4.08
CA LEU A 126 -5.07 8.13 5.15
C LEU A 126 -4.28 9.28 5.77
N HIS A 127 -3.71 9.02 6.94
CA HIS A 127 -2.86 9.96 7.69
C HIS A 127 -1.46 9.36 7.91
N LEU A 128 -0.54 10.14 8.46
CA LEU A 128 0.86 9.77 8.66
C LEU A 128 1.06 8.46 9.43
N GLY A 129 0.12 8.09 10.32
CA GLY A 129 0.16 6.78 11.00
C GLY A 129 0.06 5.56 10.06
N ASN A 130 -0.46 5.72 8.84
CA ASN A 130 -0.53 4.66 7.83
C ASN A 130 0.70 4.64 6.91
N LEU A 131 1.57 5.65 7.00
CA LEU A 131 2.68 5.82 6.06
C LEU A 131 3.67 4.65 6.11
N LEU A 132 3.88 4.04 7.28
CA LEU A 132 4.75 2.87 7.40
C LEU A 132 4.28 1.70 6.52
N GLY A 133 2.98 1.48 6.37
CA GLY A 133 2.47 0.46 5.44
C GLY A 133 2.90 0.74 4.00
N PHE A 134 2.93 2.01 3.58
CA PHE A 134 3.40 2.42 2.26
C PHE A 134 4.92 2.25 2.11
N VAL A 135 5.67 2.63 3.13
CA VAL A 135 7.14 2.50 3.13
C VAL A 135 7.55 1.03 3.05
N VAL A 136 6.94 0.16 3.85
CA VAL A 136 7.24 -1.26 3.85
C VAL A 136 6.83 -1.91 2.52
N LEU A 137 5.63 -1.63 1.98
CA LEU A 137 5.26 -2.09 0.63
C LEU A 137 6.27 -1.64 -0.44
N SER A 138 6.76 -0.39 -0.33
CA SER A 138 7.77 0.15 -1.27
C SER A 138 9.11 -0.57 -1.13
N TRP A 139 9.53 -0.96 0.08
CA TRP A 139 10.74 -1.77 0.27
C TRP A 139 10.61 -3.14 -0.38
N PHE A 140 9.48 -3.82 -0.18
CA PHE A 140 9.21 -5.08 -0.88
C PHE A 140 9.28 -4.89 -2.40
N GLN A 141 8.65 -3.84 -2.94
CA GLN A 141 8.69 -3.52 -4.36
C GLN A 141 10.10 -3.25 -4.89
N ARG A 142 10.90 -2.47 -4.15
CA ARG A 142 12.31 -2.15 -4.49
C ARG A 142 13.21 -3.38 -4.44
N CYS A 143 12.86 -4.37 -3.63
CA CYS A 143 13.50 -5.69 -3.60
C CYS A 143 12.90 -6.64 -4.64
N GLY A 144 12.11 -6.16 -5.59
CA GLY A 144 11.59 -6.99 -6.68
C GLY A 144 10.38 -7.85 -6.31
N HIS A 145 9.81 -7.72 -5.12
CA HIS A 145 8.56 -8.41 -4.75
C HIS A 145 7.32 -7.70 -5.31
N GLN A 146 6.19 -8.39 -5.32
CA GLN A 146 4.91 -7.86 -5.82
C GLN A 146 4.10 -7.25 -4.65
N PRO A 147 3.98 -5.91 -4.56
CA PRO A 147 3.15 -5.27 -3.54
C PRO A 147 1.67 -5.26 -3.93
N ILE A 148 0.81 -5.50 -2.95
CA ILE A 148 -0.64 -5.40 -3.05
C ILE A 148 -1.17 -4.51 -1.92
N ALA A 149 -1.91 -3.46 -2.27
CA ALA A 149 -2.67 -2.68 -1.32
C ALA A 149 -4.13 -3.16 -1.32
N LEU A 150 -4.61 -3.67 -0.19
CA LEU A 150 -5.98 -4.13 -0.05
C LEU A 150 -6.84 -3.03 0.58
N ILE A 151 -7.86 -2.57 -0.14
CA ILE A 151 -8.88 -1.67 0.38
C ILE A 151 -9.92 -2.48 1.14
N GLY A 152 -10.19 -2.09 2.37
CA GLY A 152 -11.14 -2.73 3.26
C GLY A 152 -12.60 -2.33 3.01
N GLY A 153 -13.13 -2.48 1.79
CA GLY A 153 -14.52 -2.14 1.52
C GLY A 153 -15.51 -2.90 2.41
N ALA A 154 -15.35 -4.20 2.58
CA ALA A 154 -16.17 -5.02 3.47
C ALA A 154 -15.75 -4.87 4.94
N THR A 155 -14.46 -4.95 5.26
CA THR A 155 -13.96 -4.82 6.65
C THR A 155 -14.27 -3.44 7.25
N GLY A 156 -14.27 -2.39 6.45
CA GLY A 156 -14.67 -1.04 6.85
C GLY A 156 -16.16 -0.91 7.22
N ARG A 157 -17.02 -1.83 6.78
CA ARG A 157 -18.43 -1.92 7.22
C ARG A 157 -18.58 -2.58 8.59
N VAL A 158 -17.55 -3.30 9.05
CA VAL A 158 -17.52 -4.01 10.35
C VAL A 158 -16.78 -3.19 11.40
N GLY A 159 -15.58 -2.72 11.06
CA GLY A 159 -14.70 -1.96 11.94
C GLY A 159 -13.76 -2.83 12.77
N ASP A 160 -12.46 -2.55 12.66
CA ASP A 160 -11.43 -3.22 13.46
C ASP A 160 -11.41 -2.72 14.92
N PRO A 161 -11.58 -3.60 15.93
CA PRO A 161 -11.45 -3.26 17.34
C PRO A 161 -9.98 -3.12 17.81
N SER A 162 -9.00 -3.53 17.00
CA SER A 162 -7.59 -3.57 17.41
C SER A 162 -7.04 -2.19 17.77
N GLY A 163 -6.41 -2.10 18.95
CA GLY A 163 -5.84 -0.87 19.46
C GLY A 163 -6.85 0.24 19.79
N LYS A 164 -8.14 -0.09 19.99
CA LYS A 164 -9.22 0.86 20.30
C LYS A 164 -9.94 0.55 21.60
N SER A 165 -10.39 1.62 22.27
CA SER A 165 -11.11 1.57 23.55
C SER A 165 -12.61 1.82 23.44
N ALA A 166 -13.11 2.21 22.26
CA ALA A 166 -14.51 2.57 22.01
C ALA A 166 -14.95 2.08 20.63
N GLU A 167 -16.26 1.82 20.47
CA GLU A 167 -16.85 1.29 19.23
C GLU A 167 -16.83 2.37 18.17
N ARG A 168 -16.61 1.98 16.91
CA ARG A 168 -16.62 2.94 15.81
C ARG A 168 -18.07 3.31 15.45
N PRO A 169 -18.35 4.60 15.18
CA PRO A 169 -19.60 4.97 14.56
C PRO A 169 -19.78 4.26 13.21
N MET A 170 -20.96 3.73 12.95
CA MET A 170 -21.30 3.15 11.65
C MET A 170 -21.34 4.27 10.59
N MET A 171 -20.67 4.04 9.46
CA MET A 171 -20.71 4.92 8.30
C MET A 171 -21.77 4.43 7.31
N SER A 172 -22.36 5.33 6.52
CA SER A 172 -23.26 4.93 5.42
C SER A 172 -22.48 4.23 4.31
N GLU A 173 -23.18 3.43 3.50
CA GLU A 173 -22.60 2.76 2.34
C GLU A 173 -21.94 3.74 1.37
N GLU A 174 -22.59 4.89 1.13
CA GLU A 174 -22.09 5.95 0.25
C GLU A 174 -20.80 6.56 0.81
N GLN A 175 -20.73 6.75 2.13
CA GLN A 175 -19.54 7.30 2.78
C GLN A 175 -18.37 6.30 2.73
N ILE A 176 -18.64 5.00 2.94
CA ILE A 176 -17.63 3.95 2.83
C ILE A 176 -17.10 3.88 1.39
N GLN A 177 -17.99 3.91 0.41
CA GLN A 177 -17.60 3.88 -1.01
C GLN A 177 -16.72 5.09 -1.38
N LYS A 178 -17.15 6.30 -0.98
CA LYS A 178 -16.34 7.52 -1.16
C LYS A 178 -14.98 7.41 -0.50
N ASN A 179 -14.91 6.82 0.69
CA ASN A 179 -13.66 6.62 1.41
C ASN A 179 -12.75 5.62 0.70
N CYS A 180 -13.30 4.50 0.22
CA CYS A 180 -12.57 3.50 -0.57
C CYS A 180 -11.94 4.13 -1.82
N GLU A 181 -12.70 4.94 -2.56
CA GLU A 181 -12.22 5.64 -3.77
C GLU A 181 -11.11 6.65 -3.44
N GLY A 182 -11.30 7.45 -2.38
CA GLY A 182 -10.31 8.41 -1.90
C GLY A 182 -8.99 7.75 -1.52
N ILE A 183 -9.06 6.65 -0.75
CA ILE A 183 -7.87 5.88 -0.34
C ILE A 183 -7.22 5.20 -1.56
N ALA A 184 -7.97 4.57 -2.46
CA ALA A 184 -7.42 3.93 -3.64
C ALA A 184 -6.68 4.93 -4.55
N SER A 185 -7.28 6.11 -4.75
CA SER A 185 -6.66 7.21 -5.50
C SER A 185 -5.38 7.71 -4.84
N LEU A 186 -5.42 7.90 -3.51
CA LEU A 186 -4.26 8.31 -2.71
C LEU A 186 -3.11 7.30 -2.81
N ILE A 187 -3.39 6.01 -2.65
CA ILE A 187 -2.41 4.92 -2.76
C ILE A 187 -1.81 4.90 -4.16
N LYS A 188 -2.65 4.96 -5.21
CA LYS A 188 -2.19 4.99 -6.60
C LYS A 188 -1.26 6.17 -6.86
N ARG A 189 -1.58 7.36 -6.33
CA ARG A 189 -0.76 8.57 -6.49
C ARG A 189 0.59 8.45 -5.79
N ILE A 190 0.63 7.90 -4.57
CA ILE A 190 1.86 7.82 -3.76
C ILE A 190 2.74 6.66 -4.25
N LEU A 191 2.22 5.44 -4.22
CA LEU A 191 2.97 4.23 -4.55
C LEU A 191 3.10 3.99 -6.05
N GLY A 192 2.19 4.50 -6.88
CA GLY A 192 2.30 4.38 -8.33
C GLY A 192 3.45 5.19 -8.94
N ARG A 193 4.00 6.17 -8.21
CA ARG A 193 5.25 6.88 -8.58
C ARG A 193 6.51 6.10 -8.20
N SER A 194 6.39 5.16 -7.27
CA SER A 194 7.50 4.35 -6.77
C SER A 194 7.81 3.20 -7.73
N THR A 195 8.11 3.50 -9.00
CA THR A 195 8.59 2.51 -9.97
C THR A 195 10.11 2.51 -10.03
N VAL A 196 10.77 2.56 -8.88
CA VAL A 196 12.23 2.48 -8.80
C VAL A 196 12.64 1.00 -8.81
N GLY A 197 13.19 0.54 -9.93
CA GLY A 197 13.75 -0.81 -10.12
C GLY A 197 12.93 -1.72 -11.03
N ASN A 198 13.38 -2.98 -11.18
CA ASN A 198 12.69 -4.04 -11.94
C ASN A 198 11.46 -4.63 -11.18
N GLY A 199 10.93 -3.92 -10.19
CA GLY A 199 9.86 -4.41 -9.32
C GLY A 199 8.51 -4.46 -10.01
N SER A 200 7.66 -5.38 -9.58
CA SER A 200 6.32 -5.53 -10.16
C SER A 200 5.43 -4.33 -9.87
N ALA A 201 4.48 -4.07 -10.78
CA ALA A 201 3.56 -2.94 -10.66
C ALA A 201 2.66 -3.10 -9.42
N LEU A 202 2.43 -2.02 -8.67
CA LEU A 202 1.48 -2.00 -7.56
C LEU A 202 0.10 -2.48 -8.00
N ARG A 203 -0.49 -3.39 -7.21
CA ARG A 203 -1.89 -3.78 -7.36
C ARG A 203 -2.73 -3.23 -6.22
N ILE A 204 -3.93 -2.76 -6.56
CA ILE A 204 -4.90 -2.27 -5.58
C ILE A 204 -6.15 -3.15 -5.74
N LEU A 205 -6.56 -3.82 -4.68
CA LEU A 205 -7.72 -4.73 -4.64
C LEU A 205 -8.71 -4.25 -3.58
N ASN A 206 -9.95 -4.75 -3.62
CA ASN A 206 -10.96 -4.42 -2.62
C ASN A 206 -11.62 -5.69 -2.09
N ASN A 207 -11.62 -5.90 -0.77
CA ASN A 207 -12.22 -7.11 -0.19
C ASN A 207 -13.75 -7.18 -0.32
N LEU A 208 -14.40 -6.07 -0.69
CA LEU A 208 -15.80 -6.11 -1.10
C LEU A 208 -16.03 -6.99 -2.34
N ASP A 209 -15.02 -7.20 -3.18
CA ASP A 209 -15.14 -7.99 -4.40
C ASP A 209 -15.46 -9.48 -4.12
N TRP A 210 -14.99 -10.02 -2.99
CA TRP A 210 -15.34 -11.39 -2.57
C TRP A 210 -16.37 -11.47 -1.46
N PHE A 211 -16.42 -10.48 -0.55
CA PHE A 211 -17.42 -10.48 0.52
C PHE A 211 -18.79 -10.00 0.07
N GLY A 212 -18.88 -9.11 -0.92
CA GLY A 212 -20.15 -8.52 -1.36
C GLY A 212 -21.17 -9.54 -1.88
N GLY A 213 -20.68 -10.66 -2.46
CA GLY A 213 -21.53 -11.76 -2.90
C GLY A 213 -21.69 -12.90 -1.88
N MET A 214 -20.87 -12.92 -0.83
CA MET A 214 -20.82 -14.03 0.12
C MET A 214 -22.04 -14.04 1.03
N GLN A 215 -22.75 -15.17 1.06
CA GLN A 215 -23.94 -15.29 1.90
C GLN A 215 -23.55 -15.55 3.36
N PHE A 216 -24.36 -15.08 4.32
CA PHE A 216 -24.07 -15.26 5.74
C PHE A 216 -23.88 -16.74 6.14
N LEU A 217 -24.77 -17.63 5.65
CA LEU A 217 -24.66 -19.07 5.94
C LEU A 217 -23.42 -19.70 5.29
N GLU A 218 -23.01 -19.20 4.14
CA GLU A 218 -21.77 -19.62 3.47
C GLU A 218 -20.56 -19.20 4.31
N PHE A 219 -20.50 -17.95 4.76
CA PHE A 219 -19.44 -17.47 5.64
C PHE A 219 -19.33 -18.30 6.93
N LEU A 220 -20.44 -18.56 7.62
CA LEU A 220 -20.43 -19.37 8.84
C LEU A 220 -19.93 -20.80 8.58
N ARG A 221 -20.37 -21.42 7.49
CA ARG A 221 -20.01 -22.80 7.14
C ARG A 221 -18.56 -22.92 6.68
N ASP A 222 -18.10 -21.97 5.87
CA ASP A 222 -16.83 -22.10 5.17
C ASP A 222 -15.70 -21.48 5.99
N VAL A 223 -15.96 -20.36 6.68
CA VAL A 223 -14.99 -19.66 7.53
C VAL A 223 -15.25 -19.91 9.02
N GLY A 224 -16.49 -19.67 9.47
CA GLY A 224 -16.86 -19.69 10.88
C GLY A 224 -16.62 -21.03 11.59
N LYS A 225 -16.70 -22.17 10.91
CA LYS A 225 -16.41 -23.49 11.51
C LYS A 225 -14.98 -23.64 12.06
N PHE A 226 -14.04 -22.82 11.57
CA PHE A 226 -12.65 -22.80 12.01
C PHE A 226 -12.40 -21.80 13.14
N ALA A 227 -13.39 -20.96 13.44
CA ALA A 227 -13.35 -19.92 14.47
C ALA A 227 -13.59 -20.52 15.86
N ARG A 228 -12.50 -20.85 16.56
CA ARG A 228 -12.58 -21.31 17.95
C ARG A 228 -12.74 -20.10 18.87
N VAL A 229 -13.94 -19.90 19.40
CA VAL A 229 -14.30 -18.75 20.26
C VAL A 229 -13.30 -18.52 21.38
N GLY A 230 -12.86 -19.57 22.09
CA GLY A 230 -11.87 -19.42 23.16
C GLY A 230 -10.53 -18.85 22.70
N VAL A 231 -10.07 -19.21 21.49
CA VAL A 231 -8.84 -18.66 20.90
C VAL A 231 -9.03 -17.20 20.50
N MET A 232 -10.18 -16.86 19.92
CA MET A 232 -10.51 -15.49 19.52
C MET A 232 -10.60 -14.55 20.72
N LEU A 233 -11.22 -15.01 21.82
CA LEU A 233 -11.30 -14.28 23.09
C LEU A 233 -9.93 -14.12 23.78
N ALA A 234 -8.98 -14.99 23.47
CA ALA A 234 -7.65 -14.94 24.08
C ALA A 234 -6.74 -13.85 23.49
N LYS A 235 -7.11 -13.27 22.34
CA LYS A 235 -6.33 -12.21 21.68
C LYS A 235 -6.38 -10.91 22.46
N ASP A 236 -5.24 -10.23 22.55
CA ASP A 236 -5.11 -9.03 23.39
C ASP A 236 -6.04 -7.90 22.93
N SER A 237 -6.19 -7.67 21.62
CA SER A 237 -7.14 -6.67 21.09
C SER A 237 -8.58 -6.93 21.54
N VAL A 238 -9.01 -8.20 21.52
CA VAL A 238 -10.35 -8.59 21.95
C VAL A 238 -10.49 -8.53 23.47
N LYS A 239 -9.48 -8.99 24.23
CA LYS A 239 -9.48 -8.93 25.69
C LYS A 239 -9.63 -7.51 26.21
N THR A 240 -8.84 -6.57 25.68
CA THR A 240 -8.90 -5.17 26.08
C THR A 240 -10.27 -4.57 25.79
N ARG A 241 -10.85 -4.86 24.62
CA ARG A 241 -12.18 -4.36 24.26
C ARG A 241 -13.28 -5.01 25.10
N LEU A 242 -13.21 -6.31 25.34
CA LEU A 242 -14.16 -7.04 26.19
C LEU A 242 -14.14 -6.55 27.65
N ALA A 243 -12.98 -6.12 28.15
CA ALA A 243 -12.83 -5.57 29.50
C ALA A 243 -13.26 -4.10 29.61
N SER A 244 -13.55 -3.41 28.50
CA SER A 244 -14.06 -2.04 28.51
C SER A 244 -15.53 -1.97 28.92
N GLU A 245 -16.00 -0.81 29.38
CA GLU A 245 -17.38 -0.64 29.86
C GLU A 245 -18.44 -0.97 28.80
N GLU A 246 -18.14 -0.71 27.53
CA GLU A 246 -19.03 -0.99 26.39
C GLU A 246 -18.98 -2.44 25.92
N GLY A 247 -17.96 -3.20 26.31
CA GLY A 247 -17.69 -4.54 25.79
C GLY A 247 -17.31 -4.55 24.30
N ILE A 248 -17.55 -5.68 23.64
CA ILE A 248 -17.30 -5.87 22.19
C ILE A 248 -18.56 -6.45 21.52
N SER A 249 -18.99 -5.86 20.41
CA SER A 249 -20.12 -6.36 19.64
C SER A 249 -19.75 -7.62 18.85
N PHE A 250 -20.75 -8.44 18.48
CA PHE A 250 -20.50 -9.60 17.62
C PHE A 250 -19.91 -9.19 16.27
N THR A 251 -20.34 -8.03 15.74
CA THR A 251 -19.80 -7.42 14.53
C THR A 251 -18.29 -7.20 14.65
N GLU A 252 -17.82 -6.42 15.62
CA GLU A 252 -16.38 -6.18 15.84
C GLU A 252 -15.63 -7.48 16.15
N PHE A 253 -16.22 -8.39 16.92
CA PHE A 253 -15.60 -9.67 17.28
C PHE A 253 -15.32 -10.56 16.05
N THR A 254 -16.19 -10.50 15.03
CA THR A 254 -16.02 -11.26 13.78
C THR A 254 -14.99 -10.66 12.82
N TYR A 255 -14.55 -9.42 13.03
CA TYR A 255 -13.60 -8.71 12.15
C TYR A 255 -12.35 -9.55 11.83
N GLN A 256 -11.75 -10.19 12.84
CA GLN A 256 -10.56 -11.02 12.68
C GLN A 256 -10.73 -12.20 11.70
N LEU A 257 -11.97 -12.67 11.50
CA LEU A 257 -12.29 -13.73 10.53
C LEU A 257 -12.37 -13.18 9.11
N LEU A 258 -12.84 -11.93 8.95
CA LEU A 258 -12.86 -11.27 7.64
C LEU A 258 -11.43 -11.03 7.17
N GLN A 259 -10.59 -10.38 7.99
CA GLN A 259 -9.19 -10.16 7.64
C GLN A 259 -8.42 -11.47 7.44
N GLY A 260 -8.69 -12.49 8.28
CA GLY A 260 -8.04 -13.78 8.10
C GLY A 260 -8.47 -14.48 6.80
N TYR A 261 -9.71 -14.30 6.36
CA TYR A 261 -10.19 -14.80 5.08
C TYR A 261 -9.61 -14.02 3.90
N ASP A 262 -9.35 -12.71 4.05
CA ASP A 262 -8.63 -11.91 3.04
C ASP A 262 -7.27 -12.53 2.72
N PHE A 263 -6.50 -12.93 3.75
CA PHE A 263 -5.21 -13.59 3.53
C PHE A 263 -5.39 -14.91 2.76
N PHE A 264 -6.32 -15.76 3.16
CA PHE A 264 -6.61 -17.00 2.43
C PHE A 264 -7.00 -16.74 0.97
N HIS A 265 -7.90 -15.78 0.74
CA HIS A 265 -8.39 -15.44 -0.58
C HIS A 265 -7.23 -14.99 -1.47
N LEU A 266 -6.46 -13.99 -1.02
CA LEU A 266 -5.32 -13.43 -1.74
C LEU A 266 -4.20 -14.46 -1.95
N CYS A 267 -3.98 -15.35 -0.99
CA CYS A 267 -3.03 -16.45 -1.13
C CYS A 267 -3.43 -17.36 -2.30
N ARG A 268 -4.72 -17.71 -2.38
CA ARG A 268 -5.26 -18.60 -3.41
C ARG A 268 -5.37 -17.95 -4.78
N THR A 269 -5.78 -16.69 -4.86
CA THR A 269 -6.08 -16.01 -6.13
C THR A 269 -4.90 -15.20 -6.67
N GLU A 270 -4.05 -14.66 -5.79
CA GLU A 270 -2.97 -13.74 -6.14
C GLU A 270 -1.57 -14.23 -5.74
N GLY A 271 -1.48 -15.45 -5.20
CA GLY A 271 -0.21 -16.04 -4.76
C GLY A 271 0.43 -15.28 -3.59
N VAL A 272 -0.35 -14.50 -2.83
CA VAL A 272 0.14 -13.77 -1.66
C VAL A 272 0.65 -14.73 -0.59
N LYS A 273 1.90 -14.50 -0.17
CA LYS A 273 2.56 -15.29 0.88
C LYS A 273 2.86 -14.48 2.13
N VAL A 274 2.76 -13.14 2.08
CA VAL A 274 3.10 -12.27 3.20
C VAL A 274 2.00 -11.26 3.47
N GLU A 275 1.49 -11.22 4.69
CA GLU A 275 0.68 -10.11 5.21
C GLU A 275 1.55 -9.20 6.06
N ILE A 276 1.49 -7.89 5.79
CA ILE A 276 2.14 -6.87 6.62
C ILE A 276 1.13 -5.92 7.26
N GLY A 277 1.47 -5.41 8.43
CA GLY A 277 0.64 -4.43 9.15
C GLY A 277 1.34 -3.79 10.33
N GLY A 278 0.66 -2.85 11.00
CA GLY A 278 1.14 -2.29 12.26
C GLY A 278 1.17 -3.34 13.37
N SER A 279 1.94 -3.10 14.43
CA SER A 279 2.04 -4.04 15.56
C SER A 279 0.70 -4.31 16.25
N ASP A 280 -0.25 -3.39 16.15
CA ASP A 280 -1.64 -3.57 16.59
C ASP A 280 -2.41 -4.64 15.79
N GLN A 281 -1.94 -5.01 14.60
CA GLN A 281 -2.55 -6.01 13.71
C GLN A 281 -2.05 -7.43 13.94
N TRP A 282 -1.10 -7.66 14.84
CA TRP A 282 -0.48 -8.98 15.06
C TRP A 282 -1.51 -10.10 15.29
N GLY A 283 -2.55 -9.81 16.10
CA GLY A 283 -3.61 -10.77 16.37
C GLY A 283 -4.43 -11.14 15.13
N ASN A 284 -4.66 -10.21 14.20
CA ASN A 284 -5.41 -10.48 12.98
C ASN A 284 -4.54 -11.21 11.95
N ILE A 285 -3.28 -10.79 11.79
CA ILE A 285 -2.30 -11.41 10.89
C ILE A 285 -2.07 -12.89 11.24
N THR A 286 -1.84 -13.19 12.51
CA THR A 286 -1.67 -14.58 12.98
C THR A 286 -2.94 -15.41 12.80
N ALA A 287 -4.12 -14.80 12.94
CA ALA A 287 -5.39 -15.44 12.57
C ALA A 287 -5.41 -15.81 11.09
N GLY A 288 -4.99 -14.90 10.22
CA GLY A 288 -4.94 -15.11 8.78
C GLY A 288 -3.99 -16.24 8.40
N THR A 289 -2.80 -16.30 8.99
CA THR A 289 -1.85 -17.40 8.75
C THR A 289 -2.43 -18.75 9.15
N ASP A 290 -3.11 -18.83 10.30
CA ASP A 290 -3.73 -20.06 10.78
C ASP A 290 -4.97 -20.46 9.98
N LEU A 291 -5.78 -19.48 9.60
CA LEU A 291 -7.02 -19.70 8.88
C LEU A 291 -6.74 -20.10 7.42
N THR A 292 -5.72 -19.51 6.79
CA THR A 292 -5.25 -19.91 5.45
C THR A 292 -4.90 -21.38 5.40
N ARG A 293 -4.14 -21.88 6.39
CA ARG A 293 -3.79 -23.30 6.50
C ARG A 293 -5.01 -24.21 6.67
N LYS A 294 -6.03 -23.78 7.43
CA LYS A 294 -7.25 -24.56 7.69
C LYS A 294 -8.23 -24.56 6.52
N LEU A 295 -8.30 -23.46 5.78
CA LEU A 295 -9.17 -23.30 4.61
C LEU A 295 -8.58 -23.95 3.36
N TRP A 296 -7.27 -24.22 3.36
CA TRP A 296 -6.61 -24.88 2.23
C TRP A 296 -7.17 -26.28 2.02
N LYS A 297 -7.65 -26.55 0.81
CA LYS A 297 -8.21 -27.85 0.44
C LYS A 297 -7.22 -28.63 -0.43
N PRO A 298 -7.25 -29.97 -0.40
CA PRO A 298 -6.40 -30.80 -1.26
C PRO A 298 -6.55 -30.50 -2.75
N GLU A 299 -7.75 -30.08 -3.19
CA GLU A 299 -8.03 -29.70 -4.58
C GLU A 299 -7.27 -28.45 -5.05
N TYR A 300 -6.69 -27.66 -4.13
CA TYR A 300 -5.85 -26.50 -4.44
C TYR A 300 -4.35 -26.87 -4.54
N GLY A 301 -3.99 -28.13 -4.31
CA GLY A 301 -2.59 -28.59 -4.22
C GLY A 301 -2.02 -28.44 -2.82
N ASP A 302 -0.69 -28.43 -2.72
CA ASP A 302 0.01 -28.29 -1.44
C ASP A 302 -0.23 -26.91 -0.83
N ALA A 303 -0.44 -26.87 0.48
CA ALA A 303 -0.65 -25.61 1.20
C ALA A 303 0.64 -24.78 1.18
N PRO A 304 0.61 -23.53 0.69
CA PRO A 304 1.78 -22.67 0.72
C PRO A 304 2.13 -22.28 2.16
N VAL A 305 3.42 -22.10 2.41
CA VAL A 305 3.87 -21.43 3.64
C VAL A 305 3.56 -19.95 3.51
N VAL A 306 2.85 -19.42 4.50
CA VAL A 306 2.46 -18.01 4.58
C VAL A 306 3.04 -17.37 5.82
N PHE A 307 3.33 -16.07 5.73
CA PHE A 307 4.06 -15.30 6.73
C PHE A 307 3.30 -14.05 7.12
N GLY A 308 3.41 -13.68 8.39
CA GLY A 308 3.01 -12.38 8.90
C GLY A 308 4.23 -11.59 9.33
N LEU A 309 4.26 -10.30 9.03
CA LEU A 309 5.28 -9.37 9.52
C LEU A 309 4.61 -8.09 10.00
N THR A 310 4.91 -7.66 11.22
CA THR A 310 4.46 -6.37 11.74
C THR A 310 5.60 -5.36 11.79
N PHE A 311 5.28 -4.11 11.50
CA PHE A 311 6.15 -2.95 11.77
C PHE A 311 5.69 -2.23 13.04
N PRO A 312 6.59 -1.54 13.76
CA PRO A 312 6.23 -0.84 14.99
C PRO A 312 5.26 0.31 14.73
N LEU A 313 4.55 0.74 15.78
CA LEU A 313 3.79 1.99 15.72
C LEU A 313 4.73 3.18 15.58
N LEU A 314 4.34 4.17 14.77
CA LEU A 314 5.09 5.41 14.63
C LEU A 314 4.82 6.33 15.84
N LEU A 315 5.59 6.11 16.90
CA LEU A 315 5.56 6.91 18.14
C LEU A 315 6.74 7.89 18.17
N ASP A 316 6.60 9.02 18.86
CA ASP A 316 7.69 9.92 19.24
C ASP A 316 8.44 9.41 20.49
N SER A 317 9.50 10.10 20.91
CA SER A 317 10.29 9.72 22.10
C SER A 317 9.50 9.76 23.41
N GLU A 318 8.34 10.43 23.43
CA GLU A 318 7.41 10.49 24.57
C GLU A 318 6.32 9.40 24.50
N GLY A 319 6.34 8.54 23.48
CA GLY A 319 5.36 7.47 23.28
C GLY A 319 4.04 7.93 22.66
N ARG A 320 3.95 9.17 22.18
CA ARG A 320 2.75 9.71 21.51
C ARG A 320 2.75 9.33 20.03
N LYS A 321 1.58 9.11 19.45
CA LYS A 321 1.44 8.81 18.01
C LYS A 321 1.87 10.02 17.17
N PHE A 322 2.94 9.87 16.39
CA PHE A 322 3.52 10.98 15.59
C PHE A 322 2.56 11.55 14.54
N GLY A 323 1.59 10.76 14.08
CA GLY A 323 0.57 11.20 13.11
C GLY A 323 -0.57 12.04 13.68
N LYS A 324 -0.51 12.43 14.96
CA LYS A 324 -1.48 13.32 15.60
C LYS A 324 -0.79 14.62 16.02
N SER A 325 -1.34 15.74 15.58
CA SER A 325 -0.97 17.09 16.01
C SER A 325 -2.07 17.69 16.90
N GLU A 326 -1.81 18.84 17.55
CA GLU A 326 -2.84 19.60 18.27
C GLU A 326 -4.05 19.96 17.38
N GLY A 327 -3.80 20.15 16.07
CA GLY A 327 -4.85 20.42 15.06
C GLY A 327 -5.54 19.17 14.51
N GLY A 328 -5.27 17.98 15.05
CA GLY A 328 -5.82 16.70 14.59
C GLY A 328 -4.86 15.86 13.76
N ALA A 329 -5.41 14.98 12.92
CA ALA A 329 -4.62 14.03 12.14
C ALA A 329 -3.77 14.71 11.06
N VAL A 330 -2.52 14.25 10.91
CA VAL A 330 -1.62 14.69 9.83
C VAL A 330 -1.97 13.91 8.55
N TRP A 331 -2.90 14.44 7.75
CA TRP A 331 -3.39 13.78 6.54
C TRP A 331 -2.35 13.69 5.42
N LEU A 332 -2.39 12.62 4.64
CA LEU A 332 -1.55 12.44 3.45
C LEU A 332 -2.14 13.10 2.18
N SER A 333 -3.44 13.39 2.17
CA SER A 333 -4.06 14.12 1.06
C SER A 333 -3.80 15.62 1.16
N ALA A 334 -3.28 16.20 0.08
CA ALA A 334 -3.05 17.64 -0.06
C ALA A 334 -4.34 18.48 0.12
N ASP A 335 -5.51 17.89 -0.15
CA ASP A 335 -6.81 18.56 -0.01
C ASP A 335 -7.22 18.74 1.45
N LYS A 336 -6.71 17.89 2.35
CA LYS A 336 -7.03 17.91 3.80
C LYS A 336 -5.92 18.56 4.62
N LEU A 337 -4.66 18.37 4.22
CA LEU A 337 -3.50 19.01 4.82
C LEU A 337 -2.56 19.46 3.71
N SER A 338 -2.30 20.78 3.62
CA SER A 338 -1.44 21.30 2.56
C SER A 338 -0.02 20.72 2.65
N PRO A 339 0.69 20.54 1.52
CA PRO A 339 2.07 20.07 1.51
C PRO A 339 2.99 20.89 2.42
N TYR A 340 2.75 22.19 2.54
CA TYR A 340 3.46 23.06 3.49
C TYR A 340 3.25 22.62 4.95
N LYS A 341 1.99 22.43 5.40
CA LYS A 341 1.73 22.00 6.79
C LYS A 341 2.28 20.60 7.06
N PHE A 342 2.18 19.70 6.08
CA PHE A 342 2.78 18.36 6.15
C PHE A 342 4.30 18.43 6.32
N TYR A 343 4.98 19.22 5.47
CA TYR A 343 6.41 19.47 5.56
C TYR A 343 6.82 20.08 6.90
N GLN A 344 6.09 21.09 7.39
CA GLN A 344 6.40 21.76 8.66
C GLN A 344 6.23 20.82 9.87
N HIS A 345 5.24 19.92 9.84
CA HIS A 345 5.09 18.88 10.86
C HIS A 345 6.33 17.98 10.93
N LEU A 346 6.85 17.55 9.78
CA LEU A 346 8.05 16.73 9.70
C LEU A 346 9.31 17.52 10.11
N PHE A 347 9.40 18.79 9.71
CA PHE A 347 10.50 19.67 10.06
C PHE A 347 10.56 19.95 11.57
N ALA A 348 9.42 19.92 12.27
CA ALA A 348 9.34 20.07 13.72
C ALA A 348 9.72 18.80 14.51
N THR A 349 10.24 17.75 13.85
CA THR A 349 10.68 16.52 14.53
C THR A 349 11.85 16.83 15.47
N THR A 350 11.81 16.25 16.68
CA THR A 350 12.85 16.44 17.70
C THR A 350 14.17 15.78 17.28
N ASP A 351 15.29 16.27 17.84
CA ASP A 351 16.60 15.63 17.64
C ASP A 351 16.63 14.17 18.11
N ALA A 352 15.83 13.84 19.14
CA ALA A 352 15.72 12.48 19.68
C ALA A 352 15.05 11.50 18.70
N ASP A 353 14.20 12.00 17.80
CA ASP A 353 13.40 11.19 16.89
C ASP A 353 13.88 11.21 15.44
N VAL A 354 14.55 12.29 15.01
CA VAL A 354 14.81 12.56 13.58
C VAL A 354 15.57 11.44 12.88
N PHE A 355 16.60 10.85 13.49
CA PHE A 355 17.36 9.75 12.86
C PHE A 355 16.60 8.43 12.84
N ARG A 356 15.75 8.18 13.85
CA ARG A 356 14.85 7.03 13.83
C ARG A 356 13.83 7.19 12.70
N PHE A 357 13.26 8.38 12.54
CA PHE A 357 12.31 8.65 11.46
C PHE A 357 12.99 8.67 10.08
N LEU A 358 14.22 9.14 9.94
CA LEU A 358 14.98 9.02 8.70
C LEU A 358 15.13 7.55 8.28
N ARG A 359 15.48 6.66 9.21
CA ARG A 359 15.60 5.22 8.94
C ARG A 359 14.26 4.58 8.55
N MET A 360 13.20 4.91 9.28
CA MET A 360 11.87 4.28 9.14
C MET A 360 11.04 4.82 7.98
N LEU A 361 11.15 6.11 7.63
CA LEU A 361 10.24 6.79 6.72
C LEU A 361 10.84 7.13 5.35
N THR A 362 12.16 6.99 5.20
CA THR A 362 12.86 7.36 3.95
C THR A 362 13.52 6.16 3.28
N PHE A 363 13.97 6.37 2.04
CA PHE A 363 14.75 5.41 1.27
C PHE A 363 16.24 5.79 1.18
N LEU A 364 16.72 6.70 2.04
CA LEU A 364 18.11 7.12 2.08
C LEU A 364 19.03 5.95 2.45
N PRO A 365 20.25 5.87 1.88
CA PRO A 365 21.27 4.93 2.33
C PRO A 365 21.54 5.07 3.84
N LEU A 366 21.76 3.96 4.54
CA LEU A 366 22.01 3.98 5.98
C LEU A 366 23.33 4.70 6.30
N GLU A 367 24.30 4.65 5.39
CA GLU A 367 25.58 5.33 5.46
C GLU A 367 25.41 6.86 5.41
N GLU A 368 24.47 7.35 4.60
CA GLU A 368 24.14 8.77 4.54
C GLU A 368 23.49 9.24 5.85
N ILE A 369 22.57 8.44 6.40
CA ILE A 369 21.94 8.73 7.70
C ILE A 369 22.99 8.73 8.81
N ALA A 370 23.91 7.77 8.81
CA ALA A 370 24.99 7.70 9.79
C ALA A 370 25.93 8.92 9.68
N ALA A 371 26.30 9.34 8.47
CA ALA A 371 27.11 10.54 8.27
C ALA A 371 26.42 11.82 8.76
N LEU A 372 25.11 11.96 8.53
CA LEU A 372 24.31 13.07 9.08
C LEU A 372 24.25 13.04 10.61
N GLU A 373 24.13 11.86 11.20
CA GLU A 373 24.09 11.68 12.64
C GLU A 373 25.42 12.07 13.30
N GLU A 374 26.54 11.62 12.74
CA GLU A 374 27.87 11.97 13.23
C GLU A 374 28.18 13.46 13.03
N ALA A 375 27.74 14.06 11.92
CA ALA A 375 27.88 15.51 11.72
C ALA A 375 27.12 16.32 12.78
N MET A 376 25.93 15.88 13.19
CA MET A 376 25.14 16.53 14.24
C MET A 376 25.79 16.40 15.63
N LYS A 377 26.45 15.28 15.93
CA LYS A 377 27.18 15.05 17.20
C LYS A 377 28.52 15.80 17.26
N GLY A 378 29.09 16.19 16.11
CA GLY A 378 30.40 16.81 16.00
C GLY A 378 30.52 18.19 16.68
N THR A 379 31.73 18.75 16.71
CA THR A 379 31.94 20.12 17.22
C THR A 379 31.27 21.15 16.31
N PRO A 380 31.02 22.39 16.76
CA PRO A 380 30.49 23.46 15.91
C PRO A 380 31.31 23.72 14.63
N GLU A 381 32.58 23.28 14.60
CA GLU A 381 33.47 23.35 13.44
C GLU A 381 33.18 22.28 12.37
N SER A 382 32.31 21.31 12.67
CA SER A 382 31.87 20.27 11.71
C SER A 382 31.08 20.85 10.52
N GLY A 383 30.65 22.11 10.61
CA GLY A 383 29.83 22.76 9.59
C GLY A 383 28.37 22.31 9.58
N TYR A 384 27.93 21.55 10.59
CA TYR A 384 26.53 21.13 10.70
C TYR A 384 25.63 22.35 10.96
N LEU A 385 24.67 22.57 10.06
CA LEU A 385 23.66 23.60 10.25
C LEU A 385 22.51 23.04 11.10
N PRO A 386 22.03 23.77 12.13
CA PRO A 386 20.86 23.36 12.90
C PRO A 386 19.68 22.98 11.99
N ASN A 387 18.94 21.95 12.39
CA ASN A 387 17.80 21.40 11.66
C ASN A 387 18.12 20.76 10.29
N THR A 388 19.38 20.45 9.98
CA THR A 388 19.73 19.79 8.71
C THR A 388 19.09 18.40 8.58
N ALA A 389 19.14 17.57 9.62
CA ALA A 389 18.49 16.26 9.62
C ALA A 389 16.96 16.37 9.49
N GLN A 390 16.34 17.33 10.17
CA GLN A 390 14.90 17.59 10.13
C GLN A 390 14.45 18.07 8.76
N ARG A 391 15.23 18.97 8.15
CA ARG A 391 15.01 19.39 6.76
C ARG A 391 15.10 18.19 5.82
N ARG A 392 16.13 17.36 5.97
CA ARG A 392 16.30 16.15 5.15
C ARG A 392 15.10 15.21 5.28
N LEU A 393 14.62 14.97 6.50
CA LEU A 393 13.42 14.16 6.76
C LEU A 393 12.18 14.77 6.10
N ALA A 394 11.97 16.07 6.29
CA ALA A 394 10.82 16.77 5.73
C ALA A 394 10.82 16.75 4.20
N GLU A 395 11.98 16.93 3.57
CA GLU A 395 12.16 16.89 2.13
C GLU A 395 11.82 15.51 1.56
N GLU A 396 12.48 14.45 2.06
CA GLU A 396 12.33 13.09 1.55
C GLU A 396 10.89 12.57 1.70
N VAL A 397 10.28 12.77 2.88
CA VAL A 397 8.93 12.27 3.14
C VAL A 397 7.87 13.10 2.40
N THR A 398 8.06 14.41 2.28
CA THR A 398 7.15 15.26 1.49
C THR A 398 7.24 14.94 0.01
N GLU A 399 8.43 14.70 -0.55
CA GLU A 399 8.57 14.26 -1.94
C GLU A 399 7.93 12.88 -2.16
N PHE A 400 8.11 11.94 -1.24
CA PHE A 400 7.46 10.63 -1.34
C PHE A 400 5.93 10.74 -1.40
N VAL A 401 5.32 11.53 -0.49
CA VAL A 401 3.86 11.65 -0.35
C VAL A 401 3.26 12.60 -1.39
N HIS A 402 3.86 13.76 -1.63
CA HIS A 402 3.29 14.82 -2.47
C HIS A 402 4.02 15.02 -3.81
N GLY A 403 5.10 14.28 -4.07
CA GLY A 403 5.91 14.43 -5.27
C GLY A 403 6.78 15.69 -5.23
N LYS A 404 7.63 15.84 -6.25
CA LYS A 404 8.54 17.00 -6.40
C LYS A 404 7.81 18.33 -6.38
N GLU A 405 6.65 18.41 -7.04
CA GLU A 405 5.84 19.63 -7.07
C GLU A 405 5.34 20.02 -5.68
N GLY A 406 4.84 19.06 -4.89
CA GLY A 406 4.39 19.29 -3.52
C GLY A 406 5.53 19.72 -2.59
N LEU A 407 6.72 19.12 -2.76
CA LEU A 407 7.92 19.53 -2.03
C LEU A 407 8.32 20.98 -2.37
N LEU A 408 8.41 21.31 -3.67
CA LEU A 408 8.74 22.66 -4.12
C LEU A 408 7.73 23.70 -3.60
N GLN A 409 6.44 23.36 -3.58
CA GLN A 409 5.41 24.22 -3.01
C GLN A 409 5.66 24.46 -1.50
N ALA A 410 5.98 23.41 -0.75
CA ALA A 410 6.26 23.51 0.68
C ALA A 410 7.52 24.35 0.98
N GLN A 411 8.60 24.14 0.23
CA GLN A 411 9.84 24.90 0.37
C GLN A 411 9.63 26.39 0.04
N ARG A 412 8.92 26.72 -1.05
CA ARG A 412 8.59 28.11 -1.40
C ARG A 412 7.78 28.79 -0.31
N ALA A 413 6.76 28.12 0.21
CA ALA A 413 5.94 28.68 1.29
C ALA A 413 6.73 28.89 2.59
N THR A 414 7.77 28.07 2.83
CA THR A 414 8.67 28.19 3.98
C THR A 414 9.66 29.35 3.84
N MET A 415 10.13 29.66 2.63
CA MET A 415 11.08 30.77 2.40
C MET A 415 10.44 32.17 2.42
N VAL A 416 9.12 32.27 2.24
CA VAL A 416 8.39 33.54 2.15
C VAL A 416 7.88 34.03 3.51
N ARG A 417 8.07 33.24 4.57
CA ARG A 417 7.72 33.56 5.96
C ARG A 417 8.97 33.54 6.81
#